data_AF-A0A448XL62-F1
#
_entry.id   AF-A0A448XL62-F1
#
_cell.length_a   1.000
_cell.length_b   1.000
_cell.length_c   1.000
_cell.angle_alpha   90.00
_cell.angle_beta   90.00
_cell.angle_gamma   90.00
#
_symmetry.space_group_name_H-M   'P 1'
#
loop_
_entity.id
_entity.type
_entity.pdbx_description
1 polymer ?
#
loop_
_entity_poly.entity_id
_entity_poly.type
_entity_poly.pdbx_seq_one_letter_code
_entity_poly.pdbx_strand_id
1 'polypeptide(L)'
;MQHCYFEFDLRVFEFYLLVREGKRVEAIQHARKYMSGVRQPDDYRAVKLGQAMILLAMRTPEELMAKAEENELTEKWIMKRFHYVLLGFYDFDLASPFSLAVKAGITVIKTQ
;
A
#
# COMPACT_ATOMS: atom_id res chain seq x y z
N MET A 1 -1.00 19.65 -6.12
CA MET A 1 -0.11 18.91 -5.19
C MET A 1 -0.73 17.55 -4.98
N GLN A 2 -0.22 16.50 -5.64
CA GLN A 2 -0.78 15.15 -5.52
C GLN A 2 -0.55 14.68 -4.09
N HIS A 3 -1.61 14.53 -3.29
CA HIS A 3 -1.47 14.04 -1.92
C HIS A 3 -0.88 12.63 -1.99
N CYS A 4 0.36 12.49 -1.50
CA CYS A 4 1.05 11.21 -1.49
C CYS A 4 0.43 10.33 -0.40
N TYR A 5 -0.54 9.49 -0.79
CA TYR A 5 -1.17 8.50 0.08
C TYR A 5 -0.30 7.25 0.27
N PHE A 6 0.92 7.24 -0.27
CA PHE A 6 1.72 6.02 -0.37
C PHE A 6 2.05 5.38 0.98
N GLU A 7 2.36 6.19 2.00
CA GLU A 7 2.56 5.65 3.35
C GLU A 7 1.29 4.97 3.86
N PHE A 8 0.11 5.57 3.65
CA PHE A 8 -1.16 4.96 4.03
C PHE A 8 -1.41 3.66 3.24
N ASP A 9 -1.13 3.65 1.94
CA ASP A 9 -1.26 2.47 1.08
C ASP A 9 -0.38 1.31 1.58
N LEU A 10 0.85 1.61 2.03
CA LEU A 10 1.74 0.64 2.67
C LEU A 10 1.14 0.08 3.96
N ARG A 11 0.57 0.93 4.83
CA ARG A 11 -0.06 0.47 6.08
C ARG A 11 -1.28 -0.41 5.83
N VAL A 12 -2.06 -0.10 4.80
CA VAL A 12 -3.17 -0.95 4.34
C VAL A 12 -2.65 -2.30 3.82
N PHE A 13 -1.55 -2.31 3.07
CA PHE A 13 -0.94 -3.55 2.58
C PHE A 13 -0.34 -4.41 3.70
N GLU A 14 0.38 -3.80 4.65
CA GLU A 14 0.91 -4.48 5.84
C GLU A 14 -0.21 -5.12 6.66
N PHE A 15 -1.34 -4.42 6.81
CA PHE A 15 -2.54 -4.98 7.43
C PHE A 15 -3.04 -6.23 6.70
N TYR A 16 -3.15 -6.18 5.36
CA TYR A 16 -3.56 -7.34 4.56
C TYR A 16 -2.64 -8.54 4.79
N LEU A 17 -1.32 -8.33 4.83
CA LEU A 17 -0.35 -9.41 5.09
C LEU A 17 -0.57 -10.06 6.47
N LEU A 18 -0.80 -9.25 7.52
CA LEU A 18 -1.09 -9.77 8.86
C LEU A 18 -2.37 -10.61 8.88
N VAL A 19 -3.42 -10.16 8.20
CA VAL A 19 -4.69 -10.90 8.12
C VAL A 19 -4.51 -12.21 7.33
N ARG A 20 -3.74 -12.18 6.23
CA ARG A 20 -3.39 -13.36 5.43
C ARG A 20 -2.60 -14.40 6.21
N GLU A 21 -1.72 -13.97 7.11
CA GLU A 21 -0.96 -14.85 8.03
C GLU A 21 -1.78 -15.37 9.22
N GLY A 22 -3.07 -15.01 9.32
CA GLY A 22 -3.92 -15.39 10.45
C GLY A 22 -3.71 -14.56 11.72
N LYS A 23 -2.82 -13.55 11.69
CA LYS A 23 -2.47 -12.68 12.82
C LYS A 23 -3.47 -11.54 13.01
N ARG A 24 -4.76 -11.88 13.17
CA ARG A 24 -5.87 -10.90 13.19
C ARG A 24 -5.77 -9.87 14.30
N VAL A 25 -5.33 -10.28 15.50
CA VAL A 25 -5.17 -9.35 16.64
C VAL A 25 -4.07 -8.33 16.36
N GLU A 26 -2.94 -8.76 15.80
CA GLU A 26 -1.84 -7.88 15.38
C GLU A 26 -2.30 -6.93 14.28
N ALA A 27 -3.08 -7.41 13.31
CA ALA A 27 -3.67 -6.57 12.27
C ALA A 27 -4.56 -5.46 12.86
N ILE A 28 -5.39 -5.77 13.86
CA ILE A 28 -6.22 -4.76 14.54
C ILE A 28 -5.35 -3.75 15.30
N GLN A 29 -4.31 -4.20 15.99
CA GLN A 29 -3.36 -3.29 16.66
C GLN A 29 -2.64 -2.39 15.67
N HIS A 30 -2.21 -2.94 14.53
CA HIS A 30 -1.61 -2.21 13.42
C HIS A 30 -2.57 -1.12 12.90
N ALA A 31 -3.81 -1.48 12.61
CA ALA A 31 -4.84 -0.55 12.15
C ALA A 31 -5.07 0.59 13.17
N ARG A 32 -5.17 0.25 14.45
CA ARG A 32 -5.31 1.25 15.51
C ARG A 32 -4.11 2.18 15.63
N LYS A 33 -2.90 1.70 15.36
CA LYS A 33 -1.69 2.53 15.46
C LYS A 33 -1.51 3.46 14.27
N TYR A 34 -1.74 2.96 13.05
CA TYR A 34 -1.34 3.64 11.83
C TYR A 34 -2.52 4.20 11.00
N MET A 35 -3.73 3.69 11.21
CA MET A 35 -4.91 4.03 10.39
C MET A 35 -6.03 4.72 11.18
N SER A 36 -5.94 4.85 12.51
CA SER A 36 -6.96 5.49 13.36
C SER A 36 -6.87 7.02 13.43
N GLY A 37 -5.73 7.60 13.05
CA GLY A 37 -5.44 9.03 13.19
C GLY A 37 -6.01 9.93 12.09
N VAL A 38 -6.90 9.43 11.24
CA VAL A 38 -7.40 10.14 10.07
C VAL A 38 -8.45 11.18 10.52
N ARG A 39 -7.98 12.36 10.96
CA ARG A 39 -8.81 13.47 11.47
C ARG A 39 -9.77 14.05 10.44
N GLN A 40 -9.52 13.82 9.15
CA GLN A 40 -10.46 14.01 8.04
C GLN A 40 -10.22 12.86 7.05
N PRO A 41 -11.08 11.83 7.02
CA PRO A 41 -11.01 10.84 5.97
C PRO A 41 -11.30 11.55 4.66
N ASP A 42 -10.28 11.68 3.81
CA ASP A 42 -10.59 11.79 2.39
C ASP A 42 -11.28 10.48 1.96
N ASP A 43 -12.18 10.57 0.97
CA ASP A 43 -12.99 9.43 0.52
C ASP A 43 -12.11 8.22 0.16
N TYR A 44 -10.89 8.46 -0.32
CA TYR A 44 -9.95 7.41 -0.68
C TYR A 44 -9.49 6.58 0.53
N ARG A 45 -9.00 7.23 1.60
CA ARG A 45 -8.56 6.53 2.82
C ARG A 45 -9.70 5.79 3.49
N ALA A 46 -10.90 6.38 3.51
CA ALA A 46 -12.09 5.74 4.05
C ALA A 46 -12.44 4.45 3.28
N VAL A 47 -12.46 4.52 1.95
CA VAL A 47 -12.73 3.37 1.08
C VAL A 47 -11.69 2.27 1.29
N LYS A 48 -10.39 2.62 1.24
CA LYS A 48 -9.31 1.63 1.37
C LYS A 48 -9.25 1.01 2.76
N LEU A 49 -9.53 1.78 3.81
CA LEU A 49 -9.66 1.25 5.16
C LEU A 49 -10.83 0.27 5.26
N GLY A 50 -12.01 0.62 4.72
CA GLY A 50 -13.17 -0.27 4.71
C GLY A 50 -12.91 -1.57 3.94
N GLN A 51 -12.28 -1.48 2.77
CA GLN A 51 -11.81 -2.61 1.97
C GLN A 51 -10.82 -3.50 2.73
N ALA A 52 -9.98 -2.95 3.60
CA ALA A 52 -9.06 -3.72 4.42
C ALA A 52 -9.81 -4.38 5.59
N MET A 53 -10.64 -3.62 6.30
CA MET A 53 -11.35 -4.11 7.50
C MET A 53 -12.28 -5.28 7.21
N ILE A 54 -12.94 -5.30 6.04
CA ILE A 54 -13.82 -6.42 5.66
C ILE A 54 -13.09 -7.76 5.57
N LEU A 55 -11.77 -7.77 5.34
CA LEU A 55 -10.97 -8.99 5.30
C LEU A 55 -10.92 -9.72 6.65
N LEU A 56 -11.10 -9.00 7.76
CA LEU A 56 -11.19 -9.62 9.10
C LEU A 56 -12.43 -10.51 9.26
N ALA A 57 -13.46 -10.31 8.45
CA ALA A 57 -14.70 -11.09 8.50
C ALA A 57 -14.60 -12.41 7.73
N MET A 58 -13.59 -12.57 6.86
CA MET A 58 -13.41 -13.78 6.04
C MET A 58 -13.00 -14.94 6.93
N ARG A 59 -13.51 -16.15 6.67
CA ARG A 59 -13.30 -17.31 7.56
C ARG A 59 -12.22 -18.23 7.02
N THR A 60 -12.16 -18.40 5.70
CA THR A 60 -11.15 -19.25 5.05
C THR A 60 -10.10 -18.41 4.30
N PRO A 61 -8.91 -18.99 4.05
CA PRO A 61 -7.89 -18.35 3.21
C PRO A 61 -8.40 -18.04 1.80
N GLU A 62 -9.24 -18.91 1.22
CA GLU A 62 -9.77 -18.75 -0.14
C GLU A 62 -10.75 -17.58 -0.21
N GLU A 63 -11.66 -17.46 0.76
CA GLU A 63 -12.57 -16.31 0.90
C GLU A 63 -11.79 -15.00 1.05
N LEU A 64 -10.74 -15.02 1.88
CA LEU A 64 -9.87 -13.87 2.11
C LEU A 64 -9.18 -13.44 0.81
N MET A 65 -8.58 -14.37 0.08
CA MET A 65 -7.86 -14.08 -1.15
C MET A 65 -8.81 -13.58 -2.24
N ALA A 66 -9.99 -14.19 -2.40
CA ALA A 66 -11.02 -13.74 -3.33
C ALA A 66 -11.48 -12.31 -2.99
N LYS A 67 -11.73 -12.02 -1.70
CA LYS A 67 -12.15 -10.68 -1.28
C LYS A 67 -11.05 -9.63 -1.42
N ALA A 68 -9.80 -10.02 -1.18
CA ALA A 68 -8.65 -9.14 -1.39
C ALA A 68 -8.46 -8.79 -2.87
N GLU A 69 -8.67 -9.74 -3.79
CA GLU A 69 -8.65 -9.49 -5.24
C GLU A 69 -9.77 -8.51 -5.65
N GLU A 70 -11.01 -8.76 -5.19
CA GLU A 70 -12.17 -7.87 -5.45
C GLU A 70 -11.93 -6.44 -4.95
N ASN A 71 -11.25 -6.30 -3.82
CA ASN A 71 -10.95 -5.00 -3.19
C ASN A 71 -9.69 -4.32 -3.76
N GLU A 72 -9.01 -4.92 -4.73
CA GLU A 72 -7.69 -4.50 -5.21
C GLU A 72 -6.67 -4.34 -4.07
N LEU A 73 -6.69 -5.26 -3.09
CA LEU A 73 -5.75 -5.32 -1.97
C LEU A 73 -4.77 -6.47 -2.19
N THR A 74 -4.02 -6.36 -3.28
CA THR A 74 -3.10 -7.39 -3.74
C THR A 74 -1.69 -6.83 -3.86
N GLU A 75 -0.71 -7.74 -4.00
CA GLU A 75 0.68 -7.36 -4.25
C GLU A 75 0.82 -6.55 -5.55
N LYS A 76 0.05 -6.91 -6.58
CA LYS A 76 -0.02 -6.17 -7.85
C LYS A 76 -0.46 -4.72 -7.65
N TRP A 77 -1.40 -4.47 -6.74
CA TRP A 77 -1.85 -3.11 -6.43
C TRP A 77 -0.74 -2.29 -5.77
N ILE A 78 -0.11 -2.78 -4.70
CA ILE A 78 0.93 -2.00 -4.01
C ILE A 78 2.17 -1.78 -4.89
N MET A 79 2.52 -2.74 -5.75
CA MET A 79 3.58 -2.59 -6.75
C MET A 79 3.29 -1.45 -7.72
N LYS A 80 2.05 -1.33 -8.21
CA LYS A 80 1.64 -0.17 -9.04
C LYS A 80 1.81 1.14 -8.27
N ARG A 81 1.39 1.19 -7.00
CA ARG A 81 1.54 2.39 -6.16
C ARG A 81 3.00 2.78 -5.97
N PHE A 82 3.88 1.81 -5.71
CA PHE A 82 5.32 2.02 -5.63
C PHE A 82 5.87 2.55 -6.95
N HIS A 83 5.48 1.96 -8.08
CA HIS A 83 5.89 2.42 -9.40
C HIS A 83 5.48 3.88 -9.69
N TYR A 84 4.25 4.26 -9.36
CA TYR A 84 3.79 5.65 -9.54
C TYR A 84 4.61 6.64 -8.70
N VAL A 85 4.89 6.30 -7.45
CA VAL A 85 5.70 7.14 -6.56
C VAL A 85 7.15 7.24 -7.07
N LEU A 86 7.72 6.12 -7.53
CA LEU A 86 9.03 6.10 -8.17
C LEU A 86 9.08 6.96 -9.42
N LEU A 87 8.10 6.86 -10.32
CA LEU A 87 8.01 7.71 -11.51
C LEU A 87 7.91 9.20 -11.14
N GLY A 88 7.19 9.55 -10.07
CA GLY A 88 7.18 10.91 -9.54
C GLY A 88 8.57 11.42 -9.13
N PHE A 89 9.50 10.54 -8.72
CA PHE A 89 10.89 10.91 -8.48
C PHE A 89 11.70 11.16 -9.77
N TYR A 90 11.31 10.59 -10.91
CA TYR A 90 12.00 10.82 -12.19
C TYR A 90 11.82 12.25 -12.72
N ASP A 91 10.65 12.84 -12.45
CA ASP A 91 10.27 14.21 -12.84
C ASP A 91 10.93 15.30 -11.97
N PHE A 92 11.71 14.94 -10.95
CA PHE A 92 12.56 15.91 -10.26
C PHE A 92 13.70 16.36 -11.19
N ASP A 93 13.60 17.62 -11.62
CA ASP A 93 14.58 18.33 -12.46
C ASP A 93 15.90 18.66 -11.72
N LEU A 94 16.01 18.26 -10.46
CA LEU A 94 17.23 18.40 -9.66
C LEU A 94 18.18 17.23 -9.95
N ALA A 95 19.22 17.51 -10.72
CA ALA A 95 20.40 16.65 -10.87
C ALA A 95 21.17 16.56 -9.54
N SER A 96 20.65 15.80 -8.58
CA SER A 96 21.36 15.46 -7.36
C SER A 96 22.01 14.09 -7.50
N PRO A 97 23.13 13.82 -6.82
CA PRO A 97 23.74 12.49 -6.78
C PRO A 97 22.75 11.40 -6.35
N PHE A 98 21.77 11.75 -5.50
CA PHE A 98 20.68 10.86 -5.11
C PHE A 98 19.73 10.54 -6.27
N SER A 99 19.29 11.55 -7.04
CA SER A 99 18.40 11.30 -8.19
C SER A 99 19.10 10.48 -9.28
N LEU A 100 20.40 10.67 -9.49
CA LEU A 100 21.22 9.84 -10.37
C LEU A 100 21.34 8.39 -9.87
N ALA A 101 21.60 8.19 -8.58
CA ALA A 101 21.69 6.84 -7.99
C ALA A 101 20.35 6.09 -8.06
N VAL A 102 19.24 6.77 -7.79
CA VAL A 102 17.88 6.20 -7.91
C VAL A 102 17.58 5.84 -9.37
N LYS A 103 17.84 6.76 -10.32
CA LYS A 103 17.65 6.50 -11.76
C LYS A 103 18.49 5.31 -12.23
N ALA A 104 19.75 5.20 -11.78
CA ALA A 104 20.64 4.09 -12.11
C ALA A 104 20.14 2.75 -11.53
N GLY A 105 19.79 2.71 -10.24
CA GLY A 105 19.28 1.50 -9.59
C GLY A 105 18.01 0.96 -10.25
N ILE A 106 17.09 1.84 -10.65
CA ILE A 106 15.85 1.42 -11.31
C ILE A 106 16.10 1.03 -12.78
N THR A 107 17.07 1.65 -13.47
CA THR A 107 17.41 1.28 -14.85
C THR A 107 17.96 -0.15 -14.92
N VAL A 108 18.79 -0.54 -13.95
CA VAL A 108 19.32 -1.91 -13.82
C VAL A 108 18.20 -2.95 -13.69
N ILE A 109 17.10 -2.62 -12.99
CA ILE A 109 15.94 -3.52 -12.83
C ILE A 109 15.16 -3.69 -14.13
N LYS A 110 15.12 -2.68 -15.02
CA LYS A 110 14.42 -2.76 -16.31
C LYS A 110 15.18 -3.57 -17.37
N THR A 111 16.47 -3.84 -17.17
CA THR A 111 17.35 -4.53 -18.13
C THR A 111 17.55 -6.02 -17.84
N GLN A 112 16.84 -6.58 -16.84
CA GLN A 112 16.71 -8.02 -16.61
C GLN A 112 15.36 -8.52 -17.11
#